data_AF-A0A924YG99-F1
#
_entry.id   AF-A0A924YG99-F1
#
_cell.length_a   1.000
_cell.length_b   1.000
_cell.length_c   1.000
_cell.angle_alpha   90.00
_cell.angle_beta   90.00
_cell.angle_gamma   90.00
#
_symmetry.space_group_name_H-M   'P 1'
#
loop_
_entity.id
_entity.type
_entity.pdbx_description
1 polymer ?
#
loop_
_entity_poly.entity_id
_entity_poly.type
_entity_poly.pdbx_seq_one_letter_code
_entity_poly.pdbx_strand_id
1 'polypeptide(L)'
;MDTSTPLPTNETLIEFSTAVPWREMEQQKRQFNKALAEAQAAIHKTTDDTLDLDQLSQIVGVPVTSLYDLSRTDNANVLLAEVNGKRYVLGSAVSARYRSGKSLLESIGPYNLNPSVNHTNLHETDEPMTKMRHLGAEIELGLVHADGVSPSEDEMQAFIQAYYRHGLRAGIYPHLDREACQYQVEAHIAPSIGYEKTRKALEGIMTALVASGEETHLRTAVLSSYPTESDFRTTDHP
;
A
#
# COMPACT_ATOMS: atom_id res chain seq x y z
N MET A 1 13.47 13.80 2.20
CA MET A 1 12.78 13.23 1.02
C MET A 1 12.87 14.24 -0.10
N ASP A 2 13.33 13.80 -1.26
CA ASP A 2 13.30 14.63 -2.47
C ASP A 2 11.85 14.88 -2.85
N THR A 3 11.38 16.12 -2.67
CA THR A 3 10.03 16.56 -3.06
C THR A 3 9.95 16.89 -4.55
N SER A 4 11.03 16.71 -5.31
CA SER A 4 11.08 17.04 -6.74
C SER A 4 10.39 16.04 -7.66
N THR A 5 9.83 14.95 -7.12
CA THR A 5 9.01 14.01 -7.91
C THR A 5 7.53 14.28 -7.61
N PRO A 6 6.86 15.15 -8.39
CA PRO A 6 5.44 15.42 -8.19
C PRO A 6 4.61 14.15 -8.41
N LEU A 7 3.47 14.05 -7.71
CA LEU A 7 2.47 13.04 -8.00
C LEU A 7 2.05 13.11 -9.48
N PRO A 8 1.71 11.96 -10.12
CA PRO A 8 1.28 11.95 -11.51
C PRO A 8 0.03 12.80 -11.69
N THR A 9 -0.05 13.52 -12.81
CA THR A 9 -1.23 14.32 -13.16
C THR A 9 -2.40 13.43 -13.57
N ASN A 10 -3.62 13.96 -13.53
CA ASN A 10 -4.81 13.27 -14.05
C ASN A 10 -4.64 12.83 -15.51
N GLU A 11 -4.01 13.67 -16.34
CA GLU A 11 -3.73 13.35 -17.74
C GLU A 11 -2.80 12.13 -17.86
N THR A 12 -1.73 12.08 -17.06
CA THR A 12 -0.83 10.93 -17.00
C THR A 12 -1.54 9.65 -16.58
N LEU A 13 -2.45 9.71 -15.60
CA LEU A 13 -3.22 8.55 -15.14
C LEU A 13 -4.23 8.07 -16.20
N ILE A 14 -4.86 9.00 -16.93
CA ILE A 14 -5.79 8.67 -18.03
C ILE A 14 -5.03 8.04 -19.19
N GLU A 15 -3.90 8.61 -19.61
CA GLU A 15 -3.03 8.05 -20.64
C GLU A 15 -2.59 6.63 -20.29
N PHE A 16 -2.13 6.42 -19.05
CA PHE A 16 -1.75 5.09 -18.57
C PHE A 16 -2.92 4.10 -18.64
N SER A 17 -4.10 4.47 -18.11
CA SER A 17 -5.29 3.60 -18.11
C SER A 17 -5.79 3.26 -19.51
N THR A 18 -5.59 4.15 -20.47
CA THR A 18 -5.95 3.95 -21.88
C THR A 18 -4.97 2.99 -22.54
N ALA A 19 -3.68 3.12 -22.24
CA ALA A 19 -2.63 2.26 -22.77
C ALA A 19 -2.69 0.83 -22.20
N VAL A 20 -3.08 0.67 -20.93
CA VAL A 20 -3.19 -0.64 -20.28
C VAL A 20 -4.59 -0.78 -19.66
N PRO A 21 -5.56 -1.40 -20.35
CA PRO A 21 -6.92 -1.53 -19.82
C PRO A 21 -6.95 -2.30 -18.49
N TRP A 22 -7.75 -1.82 -17.52
CA TRP A 22 -7.77 -2.40 -16.17
C TRP A 22 -8.08 -3.91 -16.16
N ARG A 23 -9.01 -4.38 -17.02
CA ARG A 23 -9.41 -5.80 -17.10
C ARG A 23 -8.25 -6.69 -17.52
N GLU A 24 -7.47 -6.20 -18.47
CA GLU A 24 -6.29 -6.88 -18.97
C GLU A 24 -5.24 -6.99 -17.87
N MET A 25 -4.95 -5.86 -17.19
CA MET A 25 -4.02 -5.84 -16.06
C MET A 25 -4.47 -6.77 -14.91
N GLU A 26 -5.77 -6.78 -14.57
CA GLU A 26 -6.31 -7.69 -13.55
C GLU A 26 -6.18 -9.16 -13.95
N GLN A 27 -6.40 -9.49 -15.22
CA GLN A 27 -6.21 -10.84 -15.73
C GLN A 27 -4.74 -11.26 -15.64
N GLN A 28 -3.82 -10.40 -16.09
CA GLN A 28 -2.37 -10.64 -16.03
C GLN A 28 -1.90 -10.83 -14.58
N LYS A 29 -2.35 -9.97 -13.65
CA LYS A 29 -2.07 -10.12 -12.21
C LYS A 29 -2.60 -11.43 -11.64
N ARG A 30 -3.82 -11.84 -12.01
CA ARG A 30 -4.38 -13.14 -11.58
C ARG A 30 -3.55 -14.31 -12.08
N GLN A 31 -3.10 -14.27 -13.34
CA GLN A 31 -2.22 -15.28 -13.91
C GLN A 31 -0.87 -15.33 -13.20
N PHE A 32 -0.26 -14.17 -12.96
CA PHE A 32 0.98 -14.04 -12.20
C PHE A 32 0.84 -14.61 -10.77
N ASN A 33 -0.19 -14.18 -10.02
CA ASN A 33 -0.41 -14.64 -8.64
C ASN A 33 -0.61 -16.14 -8.56
N LYS A 34 -1.33 -16.73 -9.53
CA LYS A 34 -1.51 -18.18 -9.63
C LYS A 34 -0.17 -18.88 -9.90
N ALA A 35 0.59 -18.42 -10.88
CA ALA A 35 1.89 -18.99 -11.23
C ALA A 35 2.88 -18.90 -10.07
N LEU A 36 2.92 -17.75 -9.38
CA LEU A 36 3.76 -17.54 -8.22
C LEU A 36 3.39 -18.50 -7.08
N ALA A 37 2.10 -18.66 -6.78
CA ALA A 37 1.65 -19.58 -5.74
C ALA A 37 1.99 -21.04 -6.07
N GLU A 38 1.85 -21.45 -7.34
CA GLU A 38 2.24 -22.78 -7.81
C GLU A 38 3.76 -23.00 -7.69
N ALA A 39 4.57 -22.01 -8.08
CA ALA A 39 6.02 -22.06 -7.94
C ALA A 39 6.46 -22.14 -6.47
N GLN A 40 5.86 -21.31 -5.59
CA GLN A 40 6.13 -21.33 -4.15
C GLN A 40 5.76 -22.68 -3.51
N ALA A 41 4.63 -23.28 -3.90
CA ALA A 41 4.24 -24.60 -3.43
C ALA A 41 5.17 -25.73 -3.91
N ALA A 42 5.89 -25.52 -5.01
CA ALA A 42 6.84 -26.48 -5.57
C ALA A 42 8.24 -26.42 -4.92
N ILE A 43 8.57 -25.38 -4.16
CA ILE A 43 9.91 -25.17 -3.56
C ILE A 43 10.36 -26.36 -2.70
N HIS A 44 9.46 -26.99 -1.94
CA HIS A 44 9.82 -28.18 -1.15
C HIS A 44 10.23 -29.39 -2.01
N LYS A 45 10.08 -29.33 -3.34
CA LYS A 45 10.44 -30.36 -4.31
C LYS A 45 11.71 -30.01 -5.12
N THR A 46 12.21 -28.79 -5.00
CA THR A 46 13.34 -28.27 -5.81
C THR A 46 14.30 -27.48 -4.95
N THR A 47 15.60 -27.73 -5.05
CA THR A 47 16.64 -26.98 -4.31
C THR A 47 17.00 -25.62 -4.93
N ASP A 48 16.34 -25.21 -6.01
CA ASP A 48 16.74 -24.02 -6.77
C ASP A 48 15.90 -22.80 -6.37
N ASP A 49 16.56 -21.75 -5.89
CA ASP A 49 15.94 -20.48 -5.47
C ASP A 49 15.95 -19.48 -6.63
N THR A 50 15.62 -19.96 -7.83
CA THR A 50 15.63 -19.18 -9.06
C THR A 50 14.20 -18.87 -9.49
N LEU A 51 13.99 -17.65 -9.97
CA LEU A 51 12.72 -17.21 -10.54
C LEU A 51 12.85 -17.17 -12.06
N ASP A 52 12.15 -18.06 -12.75
CA ASP A 52 12.12 -18.10 -14.22
C ASP A 52 11.20 -17.01 -14.77
N LEU A 53 11.78 -15.86 -15.13
CA LEU A 53 11.07 -14.73 -15.70
C LEU A 53 10.53 -15.01 -17.11
N ASP A 54 11.16 -15.92 -17.88
CA ASP A 54 10.70 -16.28 -19.22
C ASP A 54 9.43 -17.13 -19.13
N GLN A 55 9.41 -18.10 -18.21
CA GLN A 55 8.20 -18.88 -17.92
C GLN A 55 7.06 -17.99 -17.42
N LEU A 56 7.34 -17.05 -16.50
CA LEU A 56 6.35 -16.09 -16.04
C LEU A 56 5.83 -15.20 -17.18
N SER A 57 6.71 -14.73 -18.07
CA SER A 57 6.32 -13.94 -19.23
C SER A 57 5.35 -14.70 -20.14
N GLN A 58 5.59 -16.00 -20.35
CA GLN A 58 4.69 -16.86 -21.12
C GLN A 58 3.33 -17.04 -20.46
N ILE A 59 3.29 -17.24 -19.14
CA ILE A 59 2.04 -17.46 -18.39
C ILE A 59 1.18 -16.19 -18.32
N VAL A 60 1.82 -15.05 -18.05
CA VAL A 60 1.15 -13.74 -17.96
C VAL A 60 0.79 -13.22 -19.37
N GLY A 61 1.51 -13.68 -20.40
CA GLY A 61 1.29 -13.31 -21.80
C GLY A 61 1.92 -11.96 -22.20
N VAL A 62 2.76 -11.39 -21.35
CA VAL A 62 3.48 -10.13 -21.56
C VAL A 62 4.88 -10.21 -20.95
N PRO A 63 5.85 -9.40 -21.40
CA PRO A 63 7.19 -9.40 -20.82
C PRO A 63 7.16 -9.13 -19.32
N VAL A 64 7.75 -10.03 -18.53
CA VAL A 64 7.97 -9.90 -17.09
C VAL A 64 9.46 -9.71 -16.86
N THR A 65 9.82 -8.66 -16.14
CA THR A 65 11.20 -8.27 -15.84
C THR A 65 11.35 -7.96 -14.36
N SER A 66 12.59 -7.91 -13.88
CA SER A 66 12.92 -7.37 -12.56
C SER A 66 13.56 -5.98 -12.69
N LEU A 67 13.30 -5.10 -11.71
CA LEU A 67 13.90 -3.75 -11.69
C LEU A 67 15.41 -3.81 -11.52
N TYR A 68 15.89 -4.74 -10.70
CA TYR A 68 17.31 -5.04 -10.49
C TYR A 68 17.61 -6.50 -10.86
N ASP A 69 18.89 -6.84 -11.01
CA ASP A 69 19.34 -8.21 -11.25
C ASP A 69 18.92 -9.13 -10.09
N LEU A 70 18.22 -10.25 -10.39
CA LEU A 70 17.73 -11.19 -9.37
C LEU A 70 18.86 -11.98 -8.68
N SER A 71 20.06 -12.06 -9.28
CA SER A 71 21.23 -12.66 -8.64
C SER A 71 21.75 -11.81 -7.46
N ARG A 72 21.37 -10.53 -7.40
CA ARG A 72 21.74 -9.60 -6.34
C ARG A 72 20.74 -9.67 -5.18
N THR A 73 20.92 -10.66 -4.33
CA THR A 73 20.03 -10.93 -3.19
C THR A 73 20.20 -9.96 -2.02
N ASP A 74 21.23 -9.12 -2.03
CA ASP A 74 21.51 -8.05 -1.06
C ASP A 74 20.47 -6.92 -1.10
N ASN A 75 19.74 -6.76 -2.21
CA ASN A 75 18.79 -5.67 -2.41
C ASN A 75 17.34 -6.16 -2.46
N ALA A 76 16.40 -5.27 -2.12
CA ALA A 76 15.00 -5.46 -2.46
C ALA A 76 14.82 -5.35 -3.99
N ASN A 77 13.78 -6.00 -4.51
CA ASN A 77 13.52 -6.00 -5.95
C ASN A 77 12.02 -5.92 -6.24
N VAL A 78 11.71 -5.50 -7.46
CA VAL A 78 10.35 -5.31 -7.95
C VAL A 78 10.23 -6.06 -9.28
N LEU A 79 9.17 -6.86 -9.40
CA LEU A 79 8.81 -7.55 -10.62
C LEU A 79 7.80 -6.69 -11.39
N LEU A 80 8.09 -6.49 -12.67
CA LEU A 80 7.39 -5.57 -13.55
C LEU A 80 6.86 -6.35 -14.75
N ALA A 81 5.64 -6.05 -15.16
CA ALA A 81 5.14 -6.39 -16.50
C ALA A 81 5.10 -5.15 -17.38
N GLU A 82 5.21 -5.35 -18.70
CA GLU A 82 5.12 -4.28 -19.69
C GLU A 82 4.02 -4.53 -20.72
N VAL A 83 3.13 -3.56 -20.89
CA VAL A 83 2.07 -3.55 -21.90
C VAL A 83 2.11 -2.21 -22.61
N ASN A 84 2.16 -2.21 -23.95
CA ASN A 84 2.14 -0.99 -24.76
C ASN A 84 3.19 0.06 -24.31
N GLY A 85 4.38 -0.39 -23.91
CA GLY A 85 5.48 0.46 -23.43
C GLY A 85 5.25 1.07 -22.02
N LYS A 86 4.21 0.66 -21.31
CA LYS A 86 3.93 1.06 -19.92
C LYS A 86 4.23 -0.11 -18.98
N ARG A 87 4.99 0.16 -17.93
CA ARG A 87 5.35 -0.82 -16.91
C ARG A 87 4.43 -0.72 -15.70
N TYR A 88 4.05 -1.86 -15.13
CA TYR A 88 3.31 -1.94 -13.87
C TYR A 88 3.88 -3.06 -12.99
N VAL A 89 3.68 -2.93 -11.68
CA VAL A 89 4.23 -3.85 -10.69
C VAL A 89 3.35 -5.09 -10.55
N LEU A 90 3.97 -6.26 -10.63
CA LEU A 90 3.36 -7.57 -10.39
C LEU A 90 3.63 -8.06 -8.96
N GLY A 91 4.82 -7.79 -8.44
CA GLY A 91 5.23 -8.22 -7.11
C GLY A 91 6.51 -7.57 -6.66
N SER A 92 6.88 -7.80 -5.40
CA SER A 92 8.11 -7.29 -4.81
C SER A 92 8.72 -8.33 -3.88
N ALA A 93 10.05 -8.33 -3.79
CA ALA A 93 10.80 -9.12 -2.82
C ALA A 93 11.65 -8.19 -1.96
N VAL A 94 11.75 -8.50 -0.67
CA VAL A 94 12.67 -7.81 0.24
C VAL A 94 14.10 -8.35 0.07
N SER A 95 15.09 -7.55 0.46
CA SER A 95 16.50 -7.97 0.53
C SER A 95 16.68 -9.18 1.45
N ALA A 96 17.71 -10.01 1.21
CA ALA A 96 17.99 -11.22 1.98
C ALA A 96 17.95 -11.03 3.52
N ARG A 97 18.44 -9.88 4.02
CA ARG A 97 18.44 -9.56 5.47
C ARG A 97 17.04 -9.54 6.11
N TYR A 98 15.99 -9.32 5.34
CA TYR A 98 14.59 -9.22 5.81
C TYR A 98 13.73 -10.44 5.44
N ARG A 99 14.31 -11.48 4.84
CA ARG A 99 13.55 -12.68 4.43
C ARG A 99 13.32 -13.66 5.59
N SER A 100 13.97 -13.46 6.74
CA SER A 100 13.85 -14.35 7.91
C SER A 100 14.10 -15.82 7.57
N GLY A 101 15.14 -16.09 6.78
CA GLY A 101 15.52 -17.44 6.34
C GLY A 101 14.74 -17.98 5.13
N LYS A 102 13.74 -17.24 4.62
CA LYS A 102 13.02 -17.60 3.39
C LYS A 102 13.86 -17.40 2.14
N SER A 103 13.60 -18.23 1.14
CA SER A 103 14.14 -18.11 -0.22
C SER A 103 13.67 -16.81 -0.90
N LEU A 104 14.33 -16.39 -1.98
CA LEU A 104 13.85 -15.30 -2.84
C LEU A 104 12.41 -15.57 -3.29
N LEU A 105 12.14 -16.75 -3.85
CA LEU A 105 10.81 -17.12 -4.37
C LEU A 105 9.74 -17.11 -3.26
N GLU A 106 10.03 -17.62 -2.07
CA GLU A 106 9.15 -17.56 -0.89
C GLU A 106 8.90 -16.14 -0.38
N SER A 107 9.83 -15.20 -0.67
CA SER A 107 9.75 -13.81 -0.21
C SER A 107 9.04 -12.86 -1.17
N ILE A 108 8.72 -13.31 -2.39
CA ILE A 108 7.98 -12.50 -3.35
C ILE A 108 6.53 -12.37 -2.88
N GLY A 109 6.15 -11.14 -2.54
CA GLY A 109 4.76 -10.75 -2.30
C GLY A 109 4.13 -10.23 -3.59
N PRO A 110 2.90 -10.64 -3.95
CA PRO A 110 2.18 -10.07 -5.07
C PRO A 110 1.76 -8.62 -4.78
N TYR A 111 1.75 -7.78 -5.82
CA TYR A 111 1.38 -6.37 -5.71
C TYR A 111 -0.02 -6.13 -6.25
N ASN A 112 -0.96 -5.84 -5.35
CA ASN A 112 -2.39 -5.81 -5.69
C ASN A 112 -2.89 -4.46 -6.23
N LEU A 113 -2.09 -3.39 -6.24
CA LEU A 113 -2.53 -2.08 -6.74
C LEU A 113 -2.59 -2.05 -8.27
N ASN A 114 -3.75 -1.73 -8.84
CA ASN A 114 -3.95 -1.60 -10.28
C ASN A 114 -3.89 -0.12 -10.71
N PRO A 115 -2.75 0.38 -11.23
CA PRO A 115 -2.60 1.78 -11.65
C PRO A 115 -3.47 2.18 -12.85
N SER A 116 -4.09 1.23 -13.55
CA SER A 116 -5.04 1.53 -14.62
C SER A 116 -6.43 1.90 -14.10
N VAL A 117 -6.71 1.69 -12.81
CA VAL A 117 -7.93 2.20 -12.18
C VAL A 117 -7.72 3.66 -11.80
N ASN A 118 -8.57 4.55 -12.31
CA ASN A 118 -8.55 5.98 -12.02
C ASN A 118 -9.97 6.53 -11.83
N HIS A 119 -10.05 7.84 -11.62
CA HIS A 119 -11.31 8.53 -11.35
C HIS A 119 -12.34 8.47 -12.50
N THR A 120 -11.92 8.15 -13.73
CA THR A 120 -12.82 8.09 -14.90
C THR A 120 -13.42 6.70 -15.14
N ASN A 121 -12.69 5.63 -14.79
CA ASN A 121 -13.10 4.24 -15.07
C ASN A 121 -13.40 3.42 -13.80
N LEU A 122 -13.45 4.06 -12.63
CA LEU A 122 -13.72 3.37 -11.37
C LEU A 122 -15.01 2.55 -11.38
N HIS A 123 -16.04 3.05 -12.07
CA HIS A 123 -17.32 2.37 -12.25
C HIS A 123 -17.20 1.01 -12.95
N GLU A 124 -16.12 0.77 -13.68
CA GLU A 124 -15.86 -0.52 -14.32
C GLU A 124 -15.36 -1.57 -13.32
N THR A 125 -14.88 -1.15 -12.14
CA THR A 125 -14.31 -2.02 -11.10
C THR A 125 -15.35 -2.52 -10.08
N ASP A 126 -16.62 -2.17 -10.27
CA ASP A 126 -17.69 -2.63 -9.40
C ASP A 126 -17.90 -4.15 -9.50
N GLU A 127 -18.35 -4.75 -8.41
CA GLU A 127 -18.70 -6.17 -8.39
C GLU A 127 -19.87 -6.43 -9.38
N PRO A 128 -19.74 -7.38 -10.32
CA PRO A 128 -20.64 -7.50 -11.45
C PRO A 128 -22.09 -7.83 -11.08
N MET A 129 -22.33 -8.47 -9.93
CA MET A 129 -23.65 -8.94 -9.53
C MET A 129 -24.44 -7.91 -8.72
N THR A 130 -23.80 -7.34 -7.71
CA THR A 130 -24.40 -6.48 -6.70
C THR A 130 -24.22 -5.01 -7.02
N LYS A 131 -23.21 -4.65 -7.84
CA LYS A 131 -22.76 -3.27 -8.06
C LYS A 131 -22.57 -2.47 -6.77
N MET A 132 -22.37 -3.19 -5.66
CA MET A 132 -22.20 -2.63 -4.33
C MET A 132 -20.82 -3.01 -3.85
N ARG A 133 -19.91 -2.04 -3.93
CA ARG A 133 -18.60 -2.17 -3.30
C ARG A 133 -18.69 -1.56 -1.90
N HIS A 134 -18.65 -2.41 -0.87
CA HIS A 134 -18.31 -1.93 0.45
C HIS A 134 -16.80 -1.69 0.47
N LEU A 135 -16.42 -0.45 0.75
CA LEU A 135 -15.02 -0.05 0.87
C LEU A 135 -14.80 0.33 2.33
N GLY A 136 -13.97 -0.45 3.01
CA GLY A 136 -13.25 -0.04 4.20
C GLY A 136 -11.81 0.27 3.81
N ALA A 137 -11.18 1.16 4.55
CA ALA A 137 -9.77 1.48 4.38
C ALA A 137 -9.22 1.93 5.73
N GLU A 138 -7.93 1.70 5.91
CA GLU A 138 -7.17 2.06 7.11
C GLU A 138 -6.05 3.00 6.68
N ILE A 139 -5.83 4.04 7.49
CA ILE A 139 -4.74 5.00 7.30
C ILE A 139 -3.82 4.89 8.50
N GLU A 140 -2.76 4.13 8.32
CA GLU A 140 -1.64 4.10 9.26
C GLU A 140 -0.76 5.33 9.08
N LEU A 141 -0.47 6.03 10.17
CA LEU A 141 0.39 7.21 10.17
C LEU A 141 1.16 7.38 11.47
N GLY A 142 2.34 7.99 11.37
CA GLY A 142 3.13 8.41 12.52
C GLY A 142 2.68 9.77 13.04
N LEU A 143 2.87 9.99 14.33
CA LEU A 143 2.75 11.29 14.99
C LEU A 143 4.14 11.76 15.39
N VAL A 144 4.48 13.00 15.03
CA VAL A 144 5.80 13.59 15.33
C VAL A 144 5.66 15.06 15.72
N HIS A 145 6.60 15.53 16.52
CA HIS A 145 6.78 16.96 16.75
C HIS A 145 7.29 17.66 15.48
N ALA A 146 7.21 18.99 15.46
CA ALA A 146 7.62 19.79 14.29
C ALA A 146 9.10 19.63 13.90
N ASP A 147 9.93 19.26 14.88
CA ASP A 147 11.37 18.98 14.76
C ASP A 147 11.67 17.49 14.47
N GLY A 148 10.63 16.66 14.36
CA GLY A 148 10.75 15.22 14.08
C GLY A 148 10.92 14.34 15.32
N VAL A 149 10.90 14.91 16.53
CA VAL A 149 10.98 14.14 17.78
C VAL A 149 9.69 13.32 17.98
N SER A 150 9.83 12.11 18.51
CA SER A 150 8.69 11.25 18.84
C SER A 150 7.87 11.83 20.01
N PRO A 151 6.53 11.72 19.97
CA PRO A 151 5.67 12.09 21.08
C PRO A 151 5.79 11.12 22.26
N SER A 152 5.45 11.61 23.45
CA SER A 152 5.18 10.80 24.63
C SER A 152 3.80 10.13 24.57
N GLU A 153 3.55 9.12 25.41
CA GLU A 153 2.26 8.42 25.43
C GLU A 153 1.11 9.35 25.86
N ASP A 154 1.33 10.27 26.79
CA ASP A 154 0.29 11.26 27.18
C ASP A 154 -0.08 12.17 26.00
N GLU A 155 0.90 12.57 25.18
CA GLU A 155 0.66 13.34 23.96
C GLU A 155 -0.08 12.52 22.89
N MET A 156 0.25 11.22 22.75
CA MET A 156 -0.48 10.30 21.87
C MET A 156 -1.95 10.19 22.28
N GLN A 157 -2.23 9.97 23.56
CA GLN A 157 -3.59 9.89 24.08
C GLN A 157 -4.34 11.21 23.92
N ALA A 158 -3.68 12.36 24.13
CA ALA A 158 -4.28 13.67 23.87
C ALA A 158 -4.68 13.84 22.40
N PHE A 159 -3.83 13.42 21.47
CA PHE A 159 -4.13 13.44 20.03
C PHE A 159 -5.31 12.53 19.68
N ILE A 160 -5.35 11.31 20.23
CA ILE A 160 -6.46 10.38 20.01
C ILE A 160 -7.77 11.00 20.50
N GLN A 161 -7.79 11.55 21.71
CA GLN A 161 -8.97 12.20 22.25
C GLN A 161 -9.41 13.42 21.42
N ALA A 162 -8.45 14.21 20.90
CA ALA A 162 -8.74 15.31 19.99
C ALA A 162 -9.37 14.80 18.69
N TYR A 163 -8.84 13.71 18.12
CA TYR A 163 -9.37 13.08 16.92
C TYR A 163 -10.81 12.58 17.13
N TYR A 164 -11.10 11.93 18.25
CA TYR A 164 -12.46 11.52 18.58
C TYR A 164 -13.42 12.73 18.62
N ARG A 165 -13.02 13.85 19.24
CA ARG A 165 -13.84 15.07 19.31
C ARG A 165 -14.07 15.69 17.92
N HIS A 166 -13.02 15.85 17.13
CA HIS A 166 -13.12 16.46 15.78
C HIS A 166 -13.87 15.55 14.81
N GLY A 167 -13.63 14.24 14.85
CA GLY A 167 -14.32 13.25 14.03
C GLY A 167 -15.82 13.20 14.32
N LEU A 168 -16.22 13.21 15.60
CA LEU A 168 -17.64 13.28 15.97
C LEU A 168 -18.31 14.57 15.46
N ARG A 169 -17.63 15.72 15.55
CA ARG A 169 -18.13 17.00 15.03
C ARG A 169 -18.26 17.00 13.51
N ALA A 170 -17.34 16.35 12.80
CA ALA A 170 -17.38 16.19 11.36
C ALA A 170 -18.40 15.14 10.89
N GLY A 171 -19.00 14.38 11.81
CA GLY A 171 -19.97 13.33 11.49
C GLY A 171 -19.36 12.11 10.82
N ILE A 172 -18.07 11.85 11.03
CA ILE A 172 -17.38 10.63 10.56
C ILE A 172 -17.35 9.55 11.64
N TYR A 173 -17.04 8.32 11.24
CA TYR A 173 -16.70 7.24 12.17
C TYR A 173 -15.34 7.55 12.81
N PRO A 174 -15.28 7.91 14.11
CA PRO A 174 -14.10 8.54 14.68
C PRO A 174 -13.22 7.49 15.36
N HIS A 175 -12.86 6.42 14.66
CA HIS A 175 -12.05 5.35 15.25
C HIS A 175 -10.58 5.55 14.90
N LEU A 176 -9.74 5.57 15.93
CA LEU A 176 -8.30 5.74 15.85
C LEU A 176 -7.65 4.79 16.85
N ASP A 177 -6.90 3.82 16.35
CA ASP A 177 -6.26 2.78 17.14
C ASP A 177 -4.76 3.03 17.30
N ARG A 178 -4.18 2.40 18.32
CA ARG A 178 -2.73 2.38 18.54
C ARG A 178 -2.15 1.27 17.69
N GLU A 179 -1.06 1.58 17.00
CA GLU A 179 -0.33 0.59 16.20
C GLU A 179 0.90 0.06 16.94
N ALA A 180 1.50 -1.00 16.38
CA ALA A 180 2.66 -1.66 16.97
C ALA A 180 3.84 -0.72 17.20
N CYS A 181 3.98 0.36 16.42
CA CYS A 181 4.99 1.38 16.65
C CYS A 181 4.53 2.44 17.66
N GLN A 182 5.38 2.78 18.63
CA GLN A 182 5.04 3.67 19.75
C GLN A 182 4.48 5.04 19.33
N TYR A 183 4.85 5.55 18.15
CA TYR A 183 4.36 6.84 17.65
C TYR A 183 3.36 6.70 16.50
N GLN A 184 2.81 5.51 16.27
CA GLN A 184 1.91 5.22 15.15
C GLN A 184 0.46 5.05 15.61
N VAL A 185 -0.46 5.55 14.79
CA VAL A 185 -1.90 5.38 14.94
C VAL A 185 -2.51 4.94 13.62
N GLU A 186 -3.65 4.26 13.70
CA GLU A 186 -4.43 3.81 12.54
C GLU A 186 -5.83 4.43 12.57
N ALA A 187 -6.20 5.18 11.52
CA ALA A 187 -7.54 5.72 11.36
C ALA A 187 -8.40 4.84 10.45
N HIS A 188 -9.60 4.47 10.89
CA HIS A 188 -10.46 3.56 10.13
C HIS A 188 -11.56 4.29 9.37
N ILE A 189 -11.66 4.01 8.08
CA ILE A 189 -12.83 4.31 7.26
C ILE A 189 -13.80 3.14 7.40
N ALA A 190 -14.89 3.36 8.14
CA ALA A 190 -15.96 2.37 8.25
C ALA A 190 -16.48 1.94 6.87
N PRO A 191 -16.89 0.66 6.71
CA PRO A 191 -17.40 0.14 5.45
C PRO A 191 -18.49 1.04 4.87
N SER A 192 -18.16 1.69 3.75
CA SER A 192 -19.05 2.60 3.05
C SER A 192 -19.46 2.00 1.72
N ILE A 193 -20.74 2.11 1.37
CA ILE A 193 -21.27 1.63 0.07
C ILE A 193 -21.00 2.68 -0.99
N GLY A 194 -20.11 2.35 -1.92
CA GLY A 194 -19.78 3.17 -3.08
C GLY A 194 -18.67 4.19 -2.80
N TYR A 195 -17.87 4.46 -3.84
CA TYR A 195 -16.66 5.27 -3.75
C TYR A 195 -16.89 6.69 -3.22
N GLU A 196 -17.95 7.37 -3.67
CA GLU A 196 -18.18 8.76 -3.27
C GLU A 196 -18.41 8.91 -1.75
N LYS A 197 -19.06 7.93 -1.11
CA LYS A 197 -19.22 7.94 0.35
C LYS A 197 -17.90 7.67 1.06
N THR A 198 -17.13 6.70 0.57
CA THR A 198 -15.78 6.40 1.09
C THR A 198 -14.84 7.61 0.94
N ARG A 199 -14.90 8.30 -0.21
CA ARG A 199 -14.11 9.51 -0.50
C ARG A 199 -14.44 10.64 0.47
N LYS A 200 -15.73 10.88 0.73
CA LYS A 200 -16.19 11.86 1.72
C LYS A 200 -15.78 11.49 3.14
N ALA A 201 -15.85 10.21 3.51
CA ALA A 201 -15.38 9.73 4.81
C ALA A 201 -13.87 9.99 4.96
N LEU A 202 -13.08 9.69 3.93
CA LEU A 202 -11.65 9.99 3.88
C LEU A 202 -11.37 11.49 4.02
N GLU A 203 -12.07 12.36 3.29
CA GLU A 203 -11.93 13.83 3.43
C GLU A 203 -12.20 14.29 4.88
N GLY A 204 -13.24 13.74 5.52
CA GLY A 204 -13.55 14.04 6.91
C GLY A 204 -12.48 13.54 7.88
N ILE A 205 -11.92 12.35 7.66
CA ILE A 205 -10.81 11.80 8.46
C ILE A 205 -9.58 12.70 8.33
N MET A 206 -9.18 13.07 7.10
CA MET A 206 -8.04 13.95 6.87
C MET A 206 -8.23 15.31 7.53
N THR A 207 -9.46 15.85 7.51
CA THR A 207 -9.80 17.10 8.20
C THR A 207 -9.67 16.95 9.71
N ALA A 208 -10.18 15.86 10.29
CA ALA A 208 -10.08 15.59 11.72
C ALA A 208 -8.63 15.38 12.18
N LEU A 209 -7.82 14.68 11.38
CA LEU A 209 -6.38 14.50 11.64
C LEU A 209 -5.62 15.82 11.69
N VAL A 210 -5.87 16.72 10.73
CA VAL A 210 -5.26 18.06 10.71
C VAL A 210 -5.71 18.87 11.92
N ALA A 211 -7.01 18.91 12.22
CA ALA A 211 -7.55 19.64 13.37
C ALA A 211 -6.98 19.14 14.71
N SER A 212 -6.82 17.83 14.86
CA SER A 212 -6.16 17.25 16.03
C SER A 212 -4.70 17.67 16.13
N GLY A 213 -3.97 17.65 15.01
CA GLY A 213 -2.57 18.10 14.98
C GLY A 213 -2.41 19.57 15.33
N GLU A 214 -3.33 20.43 14.88
CA GLU A 214 -3.37 21.83 15.28
C GLU A 214 -3.62 22.02 16.79
N GLU A 215 -4.52 21.22 17.37
CA GLU A 215 -4.87 21.27 18.80
C GLU A 215 -3.75 20.78 19.71
N THR A 216 -3.04 19.72 19.31
CA THR A 216 -2.00 19.10 20.15
C THR A 216 -0.58 19.46 19.74
N HIS A 217 -0.41 20.26 18.68
CA HIS A 217 0.88 20.62 18.08
C HIS A 217 1.69 19.43 17.52
N LEU A 218 1.05 18.28 17.31
CA LEU A 218 1.65 17.13 16.63
C LEU A 218 1.39 17.20 15.13
N ARG A 219 2.29 16.60 14.35
CA ARG A 219 2.14 16.43 12.90
C ARG A 219 1.90 14.98 12.57
N THR A 220 0.95 14.73 11.67
CA THR A 220 0.73 13.43 11.06
C THR A 220 1.73 13.20 9.94
N ALA A 221 2.38 12.04 9.91
CA ALA A 221 3.34 11.64 8.90
C ALA A 221 2.96 10.28 8.31
N VAL A 222 2.55 10.26 7.04
CA VAL A 222 2.36 9.01 6.29
C VAL A 222 3.73 8.62 5.72
N LEU A 223 4.38 7.64 6.34
CA LEU A 223 5.70 7.19 5.94
C LEU A 223 5.58 6.00 5.00
N SER A 224 6.20 6.08 3.82
CA SER A 224 6.24 4.98 2.84
C SER A 224 7.13 3.80 3.27
N SER A 225 7.86 3.97 4.36
CA SER A 225 8.76 2.98 4.95
C SER A 225 8.99 3.33 6.42
N TYR A 226 9.07 2.32 7.27
CA TYR A 226 9.50 2.53 8.65
C TYR A 226 10.95 3.05 8.65
N PRO A 227 11.26 4.10 9.44
CA PRO A 227 12.63 4.55 9.61
C PRO A 227 13.39 3.46 10.37
N THR A 228 14.09 2.58 9.62
CA THR A 228 14.80 1.41 10.14
C THR A 228 16.01 1.74 11.00
N GLU A 229 16.39 3.02 11.05
CA GLU A 229 17.46 3.55 11.91
C GLU A 229 16.92 4.37 13.09
N SER A 230 15.59 4.44 13.25
CA SER A 230 14.99 4.99 14.47
C SER A 230 14.99 3.93 15.58
N ASP A 231 14.94 4.39 16.85
CA ASP A 231 14.55 3.56 17.98
C ASP A 231 13.13 3.04 17.72
N PHE A 232 13.00 1.94 16.97
CA PHE A 232 11.75 1.28 16.69
C PHE A 232 11.27 0.62 17.99
N ARG A 233 10.63 1.43 18.83
CA ARG A 233 10.03 0.99 20.08
C ARG A 233 8.66 0.45 19.76
N THR A 234 8.52 -0.86 19.91
CA THR A 234 7.22 -1.50 19.85
C THR A 234 6.41 -1.10 21.08
N THR A 235 5.11 -0.91 20.93
CA THR A 235 4.20 -0.74 22.07
C THR A 235 4.21 -2.02 22.92
N ASP A 236 4.06 -1.90 24.24
CA ASP A 236 3.95 -3.07 25.14
C ASP A 236 2.62 -3.83 24.93
N HIS A 237 1.65 -3.19 24.27
CA HIS A 237 0.30 -3.66 23.99
C HIS A 237 -0.13 -3.25 22.57
N PRO A 238 0.28 -3.99 21.53
CA PRO A 238 -0.26 -3.84 20.18
C PRO A 238 -1.71 -4.35 20.08
#